data_AF-A0A662M0H8-F1
#
_entry.id   AF-A0A662M0H8-F1
#
_cell.length_a   1.000
_cell.length_b   1.000
_cell.length_c   1.000
_cell.angle_alpha   90.00
_cell.angle_beta   90.00
_cell.angle_gamma   90.00
#
_symmetry.space_group_name_H-M   'P 1'
#
loop_
_entity.id
_entity.type
_entity.pdbx_description
1 polymer ?
#
loop_
_entity_poly.entity_id
_entity_poly.type
_entity_poly.pdbx_seq_one_letter_code
_entity_poly.pdbx_strand_id
1 'polypeptide(L)'
;MVSSHIRRYLNNHGIEVFALVSVEPKAMMDSVERMLMRIKEVERIVEVLGPYEILVKFRFKSSNEASLILDKISEIKGVKECLVLFVTKNIFEK
;
A
#
# COMPACT_ATOMS: atom_id res chain seq x y z
N MET A 1 12.42 6.63 -2.36
CA MET A 1 12.38 8.11 -2.41
C MET A 1 11.12 8.56 -3.16
N VAL A 2 10.18 9.22 -2.49
CA VAL A 2 8.92 9.69 -3.12
C VAL A 2 9.16 10.96 -3.95
N SER A 3 8.72 10.94 -5.21
CA SER A 3 8.89 12.03 -6.19
C SER A 3 8.38 13.37 -5.65
N SER A 4 9.06 14.48 -5.99
CA SER A 4 8.61 15.85 -5.69
C SER A 4 7.20 16.13 -6.22
N HIS A 5 6.81 15.45 -7.31
CA HIS A 5 5.46 15.54 -7.87
C HIS A 5 4.41 14.97 -6.91
N ILE A 6 4.72 13.90 -6.16
CA ILE A 6 3.79 13.25 -5.23
C ILE A 6 3.53 14.12 -4.00
N ARG A 7 4.55 14.88 -3.53
CA ARG A 7 4.42 15.79 -2.38
C ARG A 7 3.33 16.84 -2.56
N ARG A 8 3.02 17.21 -3.82
CA ARG A 8 1.97 18.20 -4.13
C ARG A 8 0.54 17.68 -3.91
N TYR A 9 0.36 16.37 -3.80
CA TYR A 9 -0.95 15.73 -3.71
C TYR A 9 -1.35 15.37 -2.27
N LEU A 10 -0.65 15.94 -1.28
CA LEU A 10 -1.15 16.02 0.09
C LEU A 10 -2.45 16.83 0.09
N ASN A 11 -3.56 16.15 0.34
CA ASN A 11 -4.84 16.82 0.59
C ASN A 11 -5.04 16.98 2.11
N ASN A 12 -6.06 17.73 2.54
CA ASN A 12 -6.38 17.92 3.96
C ASN A 12 -6.69 16.60 4.71
N HIS A 13 -6.95 15.51 3.99
CA HIS A 13 -7.28 14.19 4.53
C HIS A 13 -6.08 13.21 4.52
N GLY A 14 -4.89 13.67 4.12
CA GLY A 14 -3.67 12.88 4.07
C GLY A 14 -3.27 12.43 2.66
N ILE A 15 -2.49 11.35 2.58
CA ILE A 15 -2.07 10.73 1.34
C ILE A 15 -2.71 9.36 1.24
N GLU A 16 -3.45 9.15 0.16
CA GLU A 16 -4.03 7.86 -0.16
C GLU A 16 -3.10 7.09 -1.12
N VAL A 17 -2.83 5.83 -0.77
CA VAL A 17 -1.92 4.96 -1.52
C VAL A 17 -2.56 3.61 -1.66
N PHE A 18 -2.45 3.02 -2.84
CA PHE A 18 -2.72 1.61 -3.06
C PHE A 18 -1.40 0.87 -3.25
N ALA A 19 -1.32 -0.34 -2.72
CA ALA A 19 -0.24 -1.26 -3.02
C ALA A 19 -0.82 -2.58 -3.54
N LEU A 20 -0.33 -3.03 -4.69
CA LEU A 20 -0.53 -4.39 -5.16
C LEU A 20 0.66 -5.23 -4.70
N VAL A 21 0.40 -6.33 -4.00
CA VAL A 21 1.39 -7.17 -3.36
C VAL A 21 1.33 -8.56 -3.99
N SER A 22 2.46 -9.00 -4.52
CA SER A 22 2.63 -10.37 -4.99
C SER A 22 3.23 -11.21 -3.86
N VAL A 23 2.71 -12.41 -3.67
CA VAL A 23 3.07 -13.30 -2.56
C VAL A 23 3.71 -14.59 -3.08
N GLU A 24 4.93 -14.88 -2.61
CA GLU A 24 5.65 -16.11 -2.93
C GLU A 24 6.39 -16.70 -1.70
N PRO A 25 6.20 -18.00 -1.37
CA PRO A 25 5.23 -18.92 -1.97
C PRO A 25 3.78 -18.58 -1.59
N LYS A 26 2.81 -18.96 -2.44
CA LYS A 26 1.37 -18.67 -2.21
C LYS A 26 0.83 -19.15 -0.86
N ALA A 27 1.40 -20.20 -0.27
CA ALA A 27 1.06 -20.67 1.07
C ALA A 27 1.30 -19.62 2.19
N MET A 28 2.05 -18.56 1.91
CA MET A 28 2.30 -17.45 2.84
C MET A 28 1.18 -16.39 2.83
N MET A 29 0.15 -16.50 1.97
CA MET A 29 -0.88 -15.47 1.80
C MET A 29 -1.53 -15.05 3.12
N ASP A 30 -2.05 -16.01 3.91
CA ASP A 30 -2.63 -15.74 5.24
C ASP A 30 -1.65 -15.06 6.21
N SER A 31 -0.36 -15.37 6.11
CA SER A 31 0.67 -14.77 6.96
C SER A 31 0.92 -13.32 6.55
N VAL A 32 1.07 -13.07 5.25
CA VAL A 32 1.27 -11.72 4.69
C VAL A 32 0.06 -10.84 5.00
N GLU A 33 -1.17 -11.33 4.79
CA GLU A 33 -2.38 -10.58 5.11
C GLU A 33 -2.45 -10.21 6.61
N ARG A 34 -2.18 -11.17 7.52
CA ARG A 34 -2.15 -10.88 8.97
C ARG A 34 -1.08 -9.85 9.34
N MET A 35 0.05 -9.82 8.65
CA MET A 35 1.09 -8.82 8.87
C MET A 35 0.65 -7.45 8.38
N LEU A 36 0.02 -7.38 7.20
CA LEU A 36 -0.55 -6.15 6.65
C LEU A 36 -1.64 -5.58 7.56
N MET A 37 -2.54 -6.40 8.09
CA MET A 37 -3.60 -5.98 9.03
C MET A 37 -3.07 -5.31 10.31
N ARG A 38 -1.81 -5.54 10.69
CA ARG A 38 -1.19 -4.92 11.87
C ARG A 38 -0.64 -3.53 11.61
N ILE A 39 -0.58 -3.10 10.35
CA ILE A 39 -0.11 -1.78 9.96
C ILE A 39 -1.26 -0.79 10.16
N LYS A 40 -1.08 0.19 11.06
CA LYS A 40 -2.14 1.13 11.48
C LYS A 40 -2.71 1.96 10.32
N GLU A 41 -1.95 2.15 9.25
CA GLU A 41 -2.34 2.94 8.08
C GLU A 41 -3.15 2.15 7.05
N VAL A 42 -3.31 0.83 7.23
CA VAL A 42 -4.16 0.01 6.36
C VAL A 42 -5.63 0.32 6.60
N GLU A 43 -6.30 0.83 5.58
CA GLU A 43 -7.75 1.06 5.59
C GLU A 43 -8.54 -0.12 5.01
N ARG A 44 -7.94 -0.85 4.06
CA ARG A 44 -8.60 -1.97 3.38
C ARG A 44 -7.60 -2.94 2.79
N ILE A 45 -7.93 -4.22 2.85
CA ILE A 45 -7.25 -5.29 2.12
C ILE A 45 -8.29 -5.95 1.21
N VAL A 46 -7.89 -6.28 -0.01
CA VAL A 46 -8.73 -6.94 -1.02
C VAL A 46 -7.90 -8.03 -1.68
N GLU A 47 -8.46 -9.22 -1.80
CA GLU A 47 -7.86 -10.30 -2.59
C GLU A 47 -8.05 -10.03 -4.09
N VAL A 48 -7.00 -10.24 -4.88
CA VAL A 48 -6.99 -9.94 -6.30
C VAL A 48 -6.85 -11.24 -7.09
N LEU A 49 -7.76 -11.43 -8.06
CA LEU A 49 -7.66 -12.50 -9.04
C LEU A 49 -6.86 -12.00 -10.24
N GLY A 50 -5.54 -12.09 -10.14
CA GLY A 50 -4.64 -11.53 -11.16
C GLY A 50 -3.16 -11.85 -10.90
N PRO A 51 -2.24 -11.05 -11.48
CA PRO A 51 -0.80 -11.26 -11.32
C PRO A 51 -0.27 -10.86 -9.92
N TYR A 52 -1.10 -10.16 -9.15
CA TYR A 52 -0.88 -9.88 -7.74
C TYR A 52 -1.99 -10.56 -6.93
N GLU A 53 -1.68 -10.95 -5.71
CA GLU A 53 -2.62 -11.64 -4.83
C GLU A 53 -3.39 -10.67 -3.93
N ILE A 54 -2.81 -9.52 -3.56
CA ILE A 54 -3.40 -8.61 -2.58
C ILE A 54 -3.36 -7.16 -3.08
N LEU A 55 -4.47 -6.44 -2.97
CA LEU A 55 -4.54 -4.99 -3.05
C LEU A 55 -4.77 -4.43 -1.65
N VAL A 56 -3.91 -3.50 -1.22
CA VAL A 56 -4.03 -2.83 0.08
C VAL A 56 -4.20 -1.34 -0.13
N LYS A 57 -5.21 -0.76 0.52
CA LYS A 57 -5.41 0.68 0.60
C LYS A 57 -4.84 1.20 1.91
N PHE A 58 -4.01 2.24 1.80
CA PHE A 58 -3.44 2.95 2.94
C PHE A 58 -3.86 4.40 2.98
N ARG A 59 -3.89 4.96 4.19
CA ARG A 59 -3.97 6.40 4.41
C ARG A 59 -2.89 6.86 5.37
N PHE A 60 -2.02 7.73 4.86
CA PHE A 60 -0.88 8.28 5.59
C PHE A 60 -1.10 9.76 5.92
N LYS A 61 -0.46 10.26 6.98
CA LYS A 61 -0.48 11.70 7.29
C LYS A 61 0.55 12.48 6.47
N SER A 62 1.59 11.81 5.96
CA SER A 62 2.66 12.44 5.20
C SER A 62 3.31 11.51 4.18
N SER A 63 4.00 12.09 3.18
CA SER A 63 4.71 11.34 2.15
C SER A 63 5.92 10.57 2.69
N ASN A 64 6.50 11.07 3.78
CA ASN A 64 7.62 10.43 4.44
C ASN A 64 7.17 9.16 5.17
N GLU A 65 6.02 9.23 5.87
CA GLU A 65 5.40 8.07 6.52
C GLU A 65 5.05 6.99 5.48
N ALA A 66 4.47 7.40 4.34
CA ALA A 66 4.16 6.49 3.24
C ALA A 66 5.42 5.75 2.73
N SER A 67 6.52 6.47 2.49
CA SER A 67 7.76 5.86 2.01
C SER A 67 8.27 4.76 2.96
N LEU A 68 8.34 5.10 4.26
CA LEU A 68 8.87 4.20 5.28
C LEU A 68 8.03 2.93 5.45
N ILE A 69 6.71 3.05 5.36
CA ILE A 69 5.80 1.90 5.53
C ILE A 69 5.82 1.01 4.29
N LEU A 70 5.93 1.59 3.08
CA LEU A 70 6.03 0.82 1.85
C LEU A 70 7.33 0.02 1.77
N ASP A 71 8.45 0.59 2.23
CA ASP A 71 9.71 -0.14 2.34
C ASP A 71 9.55 -1.34 3.30
N LYS A 72 8.91 -1.14 4.46
CA LYS A 72 8.63 -2.23 5.42
C LYS A 72 7.74 -3.33 4.85
N ILE A 73 6.79 -3.00 3.98
CA ILE A 73 5.94 -4.02 3.33
C ILE A 73 6.78 -4.92 2.43
N SER A 74 7.74 -4.35 1.70
CA SER A 74 8.65 -5.14 0.85
C SER A 74 9.55 -6.10 1.64
N GLU A 75 9.75 -5.84 2.94
CA GLU A 75 10.53 -6.68 3.86
C GLU A 75 9.68 -7.79 4.53
N ILE A 76 8.35 -7.78 4.36
CA ILE A 76 7.50 -8.82 4.93
C ILE A 76 7.84 -10.15 4.27
N LYS A 77 8.21 -11.14 5.08
CA LYS A 77 8.50 -12.50 4.58
C LYS A 77 7.30 -13.03 3.80
N GLY A 78 7.55 -13.44 2.56
CA GLY A 78 6.54 -13.93 1.63
C GLY A 78 6.06 -12.88 0.63
N VAL A 79 6.38 -11.60 0.82
CA VAL A 79 6.21 -10.59 -0.22
C VAL A 79 7.32 -10.74 -1.25
N LYS A 80 6.92 -10.94 -2.51
CA LYS A 80 7.82 -11.04 -3.65
C LYS A 80 8.04 -9.68 -4.31
N GLU A 81 6.94 -8.98 -4.56
CA GLU A 81 6.92 -7.71 -5.28
C GLU A 81 5.81 -6.83 -4.72
N CYS A 82 6.03 -5.53 -4.76
CA CYS A 82 5.05 -4.51 -4.39
C CYS A 82 5.00 -3.42 -5.47
N LEU A 83 3.84 -3.24 -6.08
CA LEU A 83 3.56 -2.12 -6.98
C LEU A 83 2.77 -1.05 -6.22
N VAL A 84 3.37 0.12 -6.08
CA VAL A 84 2.81 1.23 -5.31
C VAL A 84 2.18 2.28 -6.23
N LEU A 85 0.95 2.65 -5.90
CA LEU A 85 0.13 3.61 -6.64
C LEU A 85 -0.28 4.76 -5.71
N PHE A 86 0.27 5.94 -5.93
CA PHE A 86 -0.14 7.13 -5.20
C PHE A 86 -1.39 7.74 -5.84
N VAL A 87 -2.42 8.01 -5.04
CA VAL A 87 -3.58 8.76 -5.51
C VAL A 87 -3.17 10.23 -5.64
N THR A 88 -3.15 10.72 -6.87
CA THR A 88 -2.79 12.13 -7.17
C THR A 88 -4.01 13.03 -7.31
N LYS A 89 -5.17 12.47 -7.68
CA LYS A 89 -6.40 13.23 -7.86
C LYS A 89 -7.61 12.35 -7.62
N ASN A 90 -8.57 12.85 -6.85
CA ASN A 90 -9.91 12.28 -6.79
C ASN A 90 -10.78 12.97 -7.85
N ILE A 91 -11.41 12.19 -8.73
CA ILE A 91 -12.31 12.72 -9.76
C ILE A 91 -13.70 12.97 -9.18
N PHE A 92 -14.11 12.16 -8.20
CA PHE A 92 -15.35 12.29 -7.47
C PHE A 92 -15.01 12.33 -5.98
N GLU A 93 -15.48 13.35 -5.27
CA GLU A 93 -15.49 13.36 -3.81
C GLU A 93 -16.82 12.75 -3.32
N LYS A 94 -16.74 11.99 -2.23
CA LYS A 94 -17.90 11.62 -1.42
C LYS A 94 -17.98 12.57 -0.23
#